data_AF-A0A0W0STD5-F1
#
_entry.id   AF-A0A0W0STD5-F1
#
_cell.length_a   1.000
_cell.length_b   1.000
_cell.length_c   1.000
_cell.angle_alpha   90.00
_cell.angle_beta   90.00
_cell.angle_gamma   90.00
#
_symmetry.space_group_name_H-M   'P 1'
#
loop_
_entity.id
_entity.type
_entity.pdbx_description
1 polymer ?
#
loop_
_entity_poly.entity_id
_entity_poly.type
_entity_poly.pdbx_seq_one_letter_code
_entity_poly.pdbx_strand_id
1 'polypeptide(L)'
;MLGMKDSFAIKNRGAISNLEGRFEITTSENFDDGWVREEDLLPPLETFLMPEASKSIISRNDSPDLGFEQSINPYRGCEHGCIYCYARPSHAYMNLSPGLDFETKIFYKMDAAKLLVRELNKPGYTCKPIVLGANTDPYQPAESKLKITRNILGVLREHQHPVIIITKNSLIERDADILSDMAKDDLVRIAVSITSLSTKLKYIMEPRTSSPSARLRIVKHFSEKNIPVRVMLAPIIPMVNDVEMERILQAACQAGAQYASYVLIRLPHEVKDLFKEWLATHFPQRAEHIMSLIRQMRGGKEYDSTFGKRMRGEGEFANLIEKRFRLACKRFNLNIKLSPELDVQKFKKIAKDAAHKQLSLWDDEF
;
A
#
# COMPACT_ATOMS: atom_id res chain seq x y z
N MET A 1 -33.85 -23.88 -14.28
CA MET A 1 -32.66 -23.20 -14.82
C MET A 1 -32.95 -21.71 -14.87
N LEU A 2 -32.74 -21.01 -13.76
CA LEU A 2 -32.74 -19.56 -13.72
C LEU A 2 -31.26 -19.18 -13.59
N GLY A 3 -30.70 -18.60 -14.65
CA GLY A 3 -29.32 -18.17 -14.67
C GLY A 3 -29.07 -17.19 -13.53
N MET A 4 -28.01 -17.44 -12.75
CA MET A 4 -27.46 -16.45 -11.83
C MET A 4 -27.18 -15.19 -12.65
N LYS A 5 -27.97 -14.13 -12.40
CA LYS A 5 -27.80 -12.81 -13.01
C LYS A 5 -26.34 -12.39 -12.81
N ASP A 6 -25.70 -11.95 -13.90
CA ASP A 6 -24.30 -11.54 -13.97
C ASP A 6 -23.92 -10.67 -12.76
N SER A 7 -22.93 -11.08 -11.96
CA SER A 7 -22.34 -10.20 -10.94
C SER A 7 -21.53 -9.12 -11.65
N PHE A 8 -22.20 -8.04 -12.06
CA PHE A 8 -21.55 -6.94 -12.74
C PHE A 8 -20.53 -6.30 -11.79
N ALA A 9 -19.24 -6.45 -12.11
CA ALA A 9 -18.17 -5.77 -11.42
C ALA A 9 -18.45 -4.26 -11.35
N ILE A 10 -18.52 -3.72 -10.14
CA ILE A 10 -18.85 -2.31 -9.94
C ILE A 10 -17.72 -1.45 -10.52
N LYS A 11 -18.07 -0.48 -11.36
CA LYS A 11 -17.10 0.39 -12.04
C LYS A 11 -16.18 1.07 -11.03
N ASN A 12 -14.87 1.04 -11.29
CA ASN A 12 -13.81 1.60 -10.44
C ASN A 12 -13.73 0.99 -9.03
N ARG A 13 -14.21 -0.23 -8.85
CA ARG A 13 -14.13 -1.01 -7.62
C ARG A 13 -13.42 -2.33 -7.86
N GLY A 14 -12.70 -2.83 -6.87
CA GLY A 14 -11.94 -4.06 -6.99
C GLY A 14 -12.62 -5.25 -6.33
N ALA A 15 -13.27 -5.02 -5.20
CA ALA A 15 -14.18 -6.02 -4.62
C ALA A 15 -15.46 -6.09 -5.46
N ILE A 16 -15.97 -7.30 -5.67
CA ILE A 16 -17.21 -7.55 -6.39
C ILE A 16 -18.38 -7.52 -5.42
N SER A 17 -18.18 -8.07 -4.22
CA SER A 17 -19.14 -8.10 -3.12
C SER A 17 -18.74 -7.24 -1.93
N ASN A 18 -19.69 -7.04 -1.01
CA ASN A 18 -19.50 -6.38 0.28
C ASN A 18 -19.64 -7.37 1.44
N LEU A 19 -18.92 -8.50 1.38
CA LEU A 19 -18.97 -9.58 2.38
C LEU A 19 -18.83 -9.05 3.81
N GLU A 20 -19.65 -9.56 4.73
CA GLU A 20 -19.57 -9.22 6.14
C GLU A 20 -18.19 -9.55 6.73
N GLY A 21 -17.77 -8.75 7.71
CA GLY A 21 -16.52 -8.99 8.43
C GLY A 21 -16.65 -10.20 9.37
N ARG A 22 -15.54 -10.87 9.66
CA ARG A 22 -15.48 -12.04 10.56
C ARG A 22 -15.99 -11.84 11.99
N PHE A 23 -16.27 -10.61 12.42
CA PHE A 23 -16.76 -10.30 13.76
C PHE A 23 -18.26 -9.96 13.77
N GLU A 24 -18.91 -9.96 12.60
CA GLU A 24 -20.35 -9.74 12.48
C GLU A 24 -21.11 -10.98 12.95
N ILE A 25 -22.18 -10.73 13.72
CA ILE A 25 -23.11 -11.77 14.21
C ILE A 25 -24.34 -11.91 13.31
N THR A 26 -24.55 -10.96 12.40
CA THR A 26 -25.66 -10.92 11.46
C THR A 26 -25.15 -10.78 10.04
N THR A 27 -25.73 -11.55 9.12
CA THR A 27 -25.47 -11.46 7.68
C THR A 27 -26.70 -10.94 6.96
N SER A 28 -26.50 -10.24 5.86
CA SER A 28 -27.55 -9.69 5.01
C SER A 28 -27.39 -10.21 3.58
N GLU A 29 -28.48 -10.66 2.99
CA GLU A 29 -28.50 -11.07 1.59
C GLU A 29 -29.42 -10.12 0.81
N ASN A 30 -28.93 -9.63 -0.33
CA ASN A 30 -29.79 -8.89 -1.25
C ASN A 30 -30.72 -9.88 -1.95
N PHE A 31 -32.02 -9.69 -1.77
CA PHE A 31 -33.05 -10.49 -2.41
C PHE A 31 -33.87 -9.62 -3.38
N ASP A 32 -34.12 -10.15 -4.57
CA ASP A 32 -35.03 -9.54 -5.55
C ASP A 32 -36.47 -9.78 -5.07
N ASP A 33 -37.08 -8.74 -4.50
CA ASP A 33 -38.43 -8.79 -3.95
C ASP A 33 -39.54 -8.74 -5.02
N GLY A 34 -39.17 -8.79 -6.31
CA GLY A 34 -40.09 -8.81 -7.44
C GLY A 34 -40.68 -7.43 -7.78
N TRP A 35 -40.26 -6.38 -7.07
CA TRP A 35 -40.63 -5.01 -7.42
C TRP A 35 -39.74 -4.54 -8.57
N VAL A 36 -40.36 -4.25 -9.71
CA VAL A 36 -39.69 -3.64 -10.84
C VAL A 36 -39.32 -2.22 -10.45
N ARG A 37 -38.11 -2.03 -9.93
CA ARG A 37 -37.45 -0.74 -10.03
C ARG A 37 -37.17 -0.53 -11.51
N GLU A 38 -37.62 0.59 -12.07
CA GLU A 38 -36.99 1.10 -13.29
C GLU A 38 -35.49 1.02 -13.01
N GLU A 39 -34.71 0.41 -13.92
CA GLU A 39 -33.25 0.37 -13.83
C GLU A 39 -32.70 1.79 -14.04
N ASP A 40 -33.16 2.74 -13.24
CA ASP A 40 -32.51 4.00 -13.04
C ASP A 40 -31.12 3.68 -12.55
N LEU A 41 -30.15 4.05 -13.38
CA LEU A 41 -28.72 3.91 -13.12
C LEU A 41 -28.44 4.36 -11.69
N LEU A 42 -28.28 3.39 -10.77
CA LEU A 42 -27.90 3.69 -9.39
C LEU A 42 -26.69 4.63 -9.44
N PRO A 43 -26.66 5.69 -8.61
CA PRO A 43 -25.55 6.62 -8.63
C PRO A 43 -24.25 5.86 -8.40
N PRO A 44 -23.13 6.29 -9.02
CA PRO A 44 -21.84 5.64 -8.79
C PRO A 44 -21.56 5.55 -7.29
N LEU A 45 -21.16 4.36 -6.83
CA LEU A 45 -20.88 4.11 -5.42
C LEU A 45 -19.87 5.13 -4.91
N GLU A 46 -20.27 6.03 -4.01
CA GLU A 46 -19.42 7.12 -3.54
C GLU A 46 -18.36 6.65 -2.55
N THR A 47 -17.28 7.42 -2.42
CA THR A 47 -16.27 7.23 -1.39
C THR A 47 -16.46 8.27 -0.28
N PHE A 48 -16.66 7.81 0.95
CA PHE A 48 -16.79 8.62 2.15
C PHE A 48 -15.45 8.74 2.88
N LEU A 49 -15.08 9.96 3.23
CA LEU A 49 -13.89 10.26 4.02
C LEU A 49 -14.28 10.61 5.45
N MET A 50 -13.77 9.88 6.42
CA MET A 50 -14.12 10.02 7.84
C MET A 50 -12.90 10.41 8.66
N PRO A 51 -12.95 11.51 9.44
CA PRO A 51 -11.85 11.87 10.32
C PRO A 51 -11.69 10.82 11.44
N GLU A 52 -10.45 10.39 11.70
CA GLU A 52 -10.09 9.51 12.80
C GLU A 52 -9.23 10.25 13.83
N ALA A 53 -9.74 10.34 15.06
CA ALA A 53 -8.98 10.85 16.20
C ALA A 53 -7.98 9.78 16.68
N SER A 54 -6.69 9.98 16.38
CA SER A 54 -5.61 9.07 16.76
C SER A 54 -4.84 9.57 17.98
N LYS A 55 -4.46 8.67 18.89
CA LYS A 55 -3.57 8.99 20.02
C LYS A 55 -2.08 8.93 19.65
N SER A 56 -1.74 8.16 18.63
CA SER A 56 -0.38 8.00 18.11
C SER A 56 -0.39 7.93 16.58
N ILE A 57 0.74 8.27 15.97
CA ILE A 57 0.88 8.25 14.50
C ILE A 57 1.86 7.17 14.00
N ILE A 58 2.91 6.87 14.77
CA ILE A 58 3.90 5.83 14.44
C ILE A 58 3.42 4.47 14.94
N SER A 59 3.25 3.54 14.01
CA SER A 59 3.05 2.12 14.28
C SER A 59 4.40 1.40 14.31
N ARG A 60 4.56 0.46 15.25
CA ARG A 60 5.79 -0.33 15.42
C ARG A 60 5.52 -1.81 15.17
N ASN A 61 6.50 -2.53 14.66
CA ASN A 61 6.44 -3.97 14.43
C ASN A 61 7.81 -4.60 14.71
N ASP A 62 7.81 -5.88 15.06
CA ASP A 62 8.96 -6.73 15.36
C ASP A 62 9.11 -7.88 14.35
N SER A 63 8.50 -7.74 13.17
CA SER A 63 8.42 -8.83 12.22
C SER A 63 9.77 -9.06 11.53
N PRO A 64 10.33 -10.29 11.56
CA PRO A 64 11.61 -10.59 10.93
C PRO A 64 11.57 -10.55 9.40
N ASP A 65 10.37 -10.51 8.80
CA ASP A 65 10.19 -10.40 7.35
C ASP A 65 10.27 -8.96 6.82
N LEU A 66 10.14 -7.97 7.72
CA LEU A 66 10.10 -6.57 7.34
C LEU A 66 11.46 -5.94 7.60
N GLY A 67 12.02 -5.28 6.58
CA GLY A 67 13.26 -4.50 6.72
C GLY A 67 13.08 -3.17 7.44
N PHE A 68 12.01 -3.00 8.22
CA PHE A 68 11.69 -1.77 8.94
C PHE A 68 10.88 -2.05 10.20
N GLU A 69 11.09 -1.22 11.23
CA GLU A 69 10.37 -1.33 12.50
C GLU A 69 9.24 -0.31 12.63
N GLN A 70 9.40 0.88 12.03
CA GLN A 70 8.48 2.00 12.19
C GLN A 70 7.75 2.29 10.87
N SER A 71 6.44 2.54 10.97
CA SER A 71 5.64 2.97 9.83
C SER A 71 4.58 3.99 10.25
N ILE A 72 4.14 4.80 9.28
CA ILE A 72 2.98 5.67 9.44
C ILE A 72 2.00 5.33 8.32
N ASN A 73 0.76 5.05 8.73
CA ASN A 73 -0.38 4.96 7.82
C ASN A 73 -1.25 6.20 8.06
N PRO A 74 -1.24 7.18 7.13
CA PRO A 74 -2.07 8.38 7.24
C PRO A 74 -3.57 8.08 7.12
N TYR A 75 -3.88 6.95 6.49
CA TYR A 75 -5.22 6.50 6.18
C TYR A 75 -5.46 5.06 6.65
N ARG A 76 -6.72 4.71 6.90
CA ARG A 76 -7.20 3.34 7.08
C ARG A 76 -8.30 3.08 6.06
N GLY A 77 -8.17 1.99 5.31
CA GLY A 77 -8.87 1.82 4.02
C GLY A 77 -8.05 2.39 2.88
N CYS A 78 -8.31 1.90 1.66
CA CYS A 78 -7.60 2.38 0.48
C CYS A 78 -8.50 2.42 -0.75
N GLU A 79 -8.71 3.62 -1.27
CA GLU A 79 -9.49 3.91 -2.48
C GLU A 79 -8.94 3.24 -3.73
N HIS A 80 -7.68 2.78 -3.72
CA HIS A 80 -7.11 2.04 -4.83
C HIS A 80 -7.90 0.77 -5.18
N GLY A 81 -8.56 0.17 -4.18
CA GLY A 81 -9.39 -1.01 -4.37
C GLY A 81 -8.63 -2.22 -4.89
N CYS A 82 -7.35 -2.40 -4.55
CA CYS A 82 -6.62 -3.58 -4.99
C CYS A 82 -7.28 -4.84 -4.40
N ILE A 83 -7.76 -5.77 -5.23
CA ILE A 83 -8.50 -6.95 -4.75
C ILE A 83 -7.68 -7.83 -3.80
N TYR A 84 -6.39 -7.98 -4.09
CA TYR A 84 -5.44 -8.79 -3.33
C TYR A 84 -4.93 -8.12 -2.03
N CYS A 85 -5.42 -6.93 -1.68
CA CYS A 85 -4.83 -6.11 -0.63
C CYS A 85 -4.95 -6.78 0.75
N TYR A 86 -3.80 -7.14 1.35
CA TYR A 86 -3.75 -7.77 2.67
C TYR A 86 -4.24 -6.86 3.81
N ALA A 87 -4.44 -5.56 3.55
CA ALA A 87 -4.95 -4.61 4.52
C ALA A 87 -6.48 -4.64 4.64
N ARG A 88 -7.20 -5.21 3.68
CA ARG A 88 -8.67 -5.34 3.69
C ARG A 88 -9.24 -5.84 5.02
N PRO A 89 -8.66 -6.86 5.68
CA PRO A 89 -9.13 -7.37 6.96
C PRO A 89 -9.13 -6.35 8.11
N SER A 90 -8.51 -5.16 7.95
CA SER A 90 -8.55 -4.10 8.97
C SER A 90 -9.94 -3.52 9.17
N HIS A 91 -10.79 -3.56 8.15
CA HIS A 91 -12.15 -3.01 8.21
C HIS A 91 -13.08 -3.86 9.05
N ALA A 92 -12.86 -5.17 9.12
CA ALA A 92 -13.63 -6.05 10.00
C ALA A 92 -13.56 -5.62 11.47
N TYR A 93 -12.42 -5.07 11.95
CA TYR A 93 -12.30 -4.56 13.33
C TYR A 93 -13.14 -3.31 13.61
N MET A 94 -13.76 -2.72 12.59
CA MET A 94 -14.62 -1.53 12.68
C MET A 94 -16.06 -1.87 12.33
N ASN A 95 -16.42 -3.16 12.29
CA ASN A 95 -17.72 -3.65 11.83
C ASN A 95 -18.05 -3.14 10.41
N LEU A 96 -17.03 -3.12 9.56
CA LEU A 96 -17.13 -2.74 8.16
C LEU A 96 -16.63 -3.90 7.29
N SER A 97 -17.22 -4.04 6.11
CA SER A 97 -16.83 -5.08 5.16
C SER A 97 -15.37 -4.91 4.69
N PRO A 98 -14.56 -5.98 4.67
CA PRO A 98 -13.28 -6.01 3.95
C PRO A 98 -13.41 -5.90 2.41
N GLY A 99 -14.64 -6.02 1.88
CA GLY A 99 -15.00 -5.87 0.47
C GLY A 99 -15.08 -4.40 0.03
N LEU A 100 -16.27 -3.93 -0.35
CA LEU A 100 -16.46 -2.58 -0.87
C LEU A 100 -16.23 -1.50 0.19
N ASP A 101 -16.63 -1.72 1.45
CA ASP A 101 -16.41 -0.74 2.52
C ASP A 101 -14.93 -0.39 2.70
N PHE A 102 -14.00 -1.33 2.48
CA PHE A 102 -12.55 -1.04 2.55
C PHE A 102 -12.09 0.05 1.58
N GLU A 103 -12.71 0.13 0.40
CA GLU A 103 -12.34 1.04 -0.68
C GLU A 103 -13.30 2.23 -0.85
N THR A 104 -14.41 2.24 -0.11
CA THR A 104 -15.39 3.34 -0.10
C THR A 104 -15.45 4.08 1.23
N LYS A 105 -15.18 3.45 2.37
CA LYS A 105 -15.21 4.07 3.70
C LYS A 105 -13.78 4.25 4.22
N ILE A 106 -13.23 5.44 4.00
CA ILE A 106 -11.82 5.73 4.25
C ILE A 106 -11.68 6.61 5.48
N PHE A 107 -10.93 6.14 6.47
CA PHE A 107 -10.59 6.93 7.63
C PHE A 107 -9.27 7.65 7.42
N TYR A 108 -9.16 8.89 7.88
CA TYR A 108 -7.93 9.68 7.77
C TYR A 108 -7.55 10.33 9.10
N LYS A 109 -6.24 10.36 9.39
CA LYS A 109 -5.71 10.94 10.62
C LYS A 109 -5.51 12.44 10.48
N MET A 110 -6.54 13.21 10.82
CA MET A 110 -6.57 14.66 10.66
C MET A 110 -5.39 15.39 11.34
N ASP A 111 -5.00 14.96 12.54
CA ASP A 111 -3.90 15.57 13.31
C ASP A 111 -2.54 14.87 13.12
N ALA A 112 -2.34 14.11 12.04
CA ALA A 112 -1.14 13.29 11.85
C ALA A 112 0.18 14.06 12.04
N ALA A 113 0.30 15.25 11.45
CA ALA A 113 1.51 16.08 11.57
C ALA A 113 1.77 16.53 13.01
N LYS A 114 0.72 16.98 13.72
CA LYS A 114 0.83 17.40 15.14
C LYS A 114 1.24 16.23 16.03
N LEU A 115 0.63 15.06 15.82
CA LEU A 115 0.98 13.84 16.53
C LEU A 115 2.42 13.41 16.24
N LEU A 116 2.90 13.61 15.01
CA LEU A 116 4.26 13.28 14.63
C LEU A 116 5.28 14.19 15.33
N VAL A 117 5.07 15.51 15.28
CA VAL A 117 5.91 16.47 16.03
C VAL A 117 5.98 16.09 17.51
N ARG A 118 4.83 15.75 18.12
CA ARG A 118 4.80 15.32 19.53
C ARG A 118 5.59 14.04 19.78
N GLU A 119 5.52 13.06 18.88
CA GLU A 119 6.21 11.77 19.02
C GLU A 119 7.73 11.91 18.86
N LEU A 120 8.18 12.64 17.82
CA LEU A 120 9.61 12.81 17.52
C LEU A 120 10.36 13.56 18.62
N ASN A 121 9.68 14.47 19.33
CA ASN A 121 10.26 15.27 20.40
C ASN A 121 10.23 14.62 21.79
N LYS A 122 9.76 13.36 21.92
CA LYS A 122 9.81 12.65 23.22
C LYS A 122 11.25 12.45 23.69
N PRO A 123 11.56 12.58 24.99
CA PRO A 123 12.92 12.40 25.52
C PRO A 123 13.60 11.08 25.10
N GLY A 124 12.85 9.97 25.09
CA GLY A 124 13.34 8.65 24.69
C GLY A 124 13.09 8.24 23.23
N TYR A 125 12.75 9.17 22.32
CA TYR A 125 12.57 8.82 20.91
C TYR A 125 13.91 8.45 20.25
N THR A 126 13.96 7.27 19.64
CA THR A 126 15.08 6.80 18.82
C THR A 126 14.71 6.86 17.35
N CYS A 127 15.49 7.62 16.57
CA CYS A 127 15.33 7.72 15.13
C CYS A 127 15.59 6.37 14.45
N LYS A 128 14.63 5.92 13.66
CA LYS A 128 14.73 4.80 12.72
C LYS A 128 13.97 5.17 11.47
N PRO A 129 14.35 4.70 10.26
CA PRO A 129 13.60 5.02 9.05
C PRO A 129 12.11 4.68 9.19
N ILE A 130 11.25 5.65 8.86
CA ILE A 130 9.80 5.47 8.89
C ILE A 130 9.32 5.09 7.49
N VAL A 131 8.52 4.03 7.40
CA VAL A 131 7.86 3.65 6.15
C VAL A 131 6.46 4.27 6.04
N LEU A 132 6.23 5.01 4.97
CA LEU A 132 4.90 5.41 4.50
C LEU A 132 4.44 4.41 3.44
N GLY A 133 3.18 3.94 3.50
CA GLY A 133 2.68 2.97 2.53
C GLY A 133 2.86 1.51 2.91
N ALA A 134 3.13 1.23 4.19
CA ALA A 134 3.27 -0.13 4.70
C ALA A 134 1.95 -0.90 4.80
N ASN A 135 0.78 -0.25 4.85
CA ASN A 135 -0.52 -0.92 4.89
C ASN A 135 -1.52 -0.33 3.89
N THR A 136 -1.62 1.00 3.85
CA THR A 136 -2.48 1.76 2.93
C THR A 136 -1.65 2.77 2.16
N ASP A 137 -2.03 3.08 0.92
CA ASP A 137 -1.23 3.98 0.08
C ASP A 137 -1.33 5.43 0.58
N PRO A 138 -0.19 6.10 0.87
CA PRO A 138 -0.20 7.48 1.35
C PRO A 138 -0.60 8.49 0.27
N TYR A 139 -0.61 8.08 -1.00
CA TYR A 139 -0.96 8.89 -2.17
C TYR A 139 -2.24 8.41 -2.86
N GLN A 140 -3.16 7.76 -2.13
CA GLN A 140 -4.49 7.46 -2.65
C GLN A 140 -5.26 8.75 -3.04
N PRO A 141 -6.30 8.68 -3.89
CA PRO A 141 -7.03 9.85 -4.40
C PRO A 141 -7.39 10.94 -3.36
N ALA A 142 -7.80 10.58 -2.14
CA ALA A 142 -8.10 11.50 -1.04
C ALA A 142 -6.94 12.44 -0.68
N GLU A 143 -5.69 12.00 -0.85
CA GLU A 143 -4.49 12.78 -0.55
C GLU A 143 -4.37 14.02 -1.44
N SER A 144 -5.00 14.03 -2.63
CA SER A 144 -5.02 15.21 -3.50
C SER A 144 -5.68 16.43 -2.82
N LYS A 145 -6.68 16.18 -1.97
CA LYS A 145 -7.43 17.19 -1.21
C LYS A 145 -6.86 17.37 0.19
N LEU A 146 -6.61 16.28 0.91
CA LEU A 146 -6.30 16.29 2.33
C LEU A 146 -4.85 16.68 2.66
N LYS A 147 -3.90 16.42 1.75
CA LYS A 147 -2.47 16.77 1.90
C LYS A 147 -1.82 16.26 3.21
N ILE A 148 -2.32 15.17 3.78
CA ILE A 148 -1.85 14.65 5.08
C ILE A 148 -0.43 14.10 4.93
N THR A 149 -0.18 13.35 3.86
CA THR A 149 1.15 12.83 3.55
C THR A 149 2.13 13.97 3.32
N ARG A 150 1.75 15.02 2.57
CA ARG A 150 2.59 16.21 2.40
C ARG A 150 2.95 16.87 3.73
N ASN A 151 1.98 17.02 4.63
CA ASN A 151 2.22 17.60 5.96
C ASN A 151 3.14 16.72 6.81
N ILE A 152 2.99 15.40 6.76
CA ILE A 152 3.91 14.45 7.40
C ILE A 152 5.32 14.61 6.85
N LEU A 153 5.49 14.69 5.52
CA LEU A 153 6.79 14.88 4.89
C LEU A 153 7.42 16.22 5.28
N GLY A 154 6.63 17.28 5.45
CA GLY A 154 7.09 18.57 5.97
C GLY A 154 7.74 18.43 7.35
N VAL A 155 7.07 17.73 8.27
CA VAL A 155 7.60 17.46 9.63
C VAL A 155 8.86 16.60 9.57
N LEU A 156 8.87 15.54 8.76
CA LEU A 156 10.04 14.67 8.62
C LEU A 156 11.25 15.43 8.05
N ARG A 157 11.04 16.29 7.05
CA ARG A 157 12.10 17.16 6.51
C ARG A 157 12.64 18.11 7.58
N GLU A 158 11.77 18.76 8.34
CA GLU A 158 12.17 19.71 9.40
C GLU A 158 13.07 19.03 10.44
N HIS A 159 12.68 17.84 10.87
CA HIS A 159 13.41 17.01 11.82
C HIS A 159 14.62 16.26 11.21
N GLN A 160 14.89 16.42 9.91
CA GLN A 160 15.90 15.66 9.15
C GLN A 160 15.76 14.15 9.40
N HIS A 161 14.51 13.68 9.40
CA HIS A 161 14.15 12.32 9.73
C HIS A 161 14.04 11.46 8.46
N PRO A 162 14.70 10.28 8.39
CA PRO A 162 14.65 9.44 7.22
C PRO A 162 13.29 8.79 6.98
N VAL A 163 12.90 8.67 5.71
CA VAL A 163 11.61 8.14 5.26
C VAL A 163 11.75 7.24 4.05
N ILE A 164 10.97 6.15 4.03
CA ILE A 164 10.79 5.28 2.86
C ILE A 164 9.33 5.38 2.44
N ILE A 165 9.07 5.62 1.16
CA ILE A 165 7.70 5.78 0.66
C ILE A 165 7.38 4.64 -0.29
N ILE A 166 6.32 3.89 -0.01
CA ILE A 166 5.78 2.85 -0.89
C ILE A 166 4.49 3.38 -1.51
N THR A 167 4.39 3.42 -2.84
CA THR A 167 3.17 3.87 -3.51
C THR A 167 2.92 3.19 -4.87
N LYS A 168 1.67 3.26 -5.31
CA LYS A 168 1.16 2.88 -6.64
C LYS A 168 0.68 4.08 -7.46
N ASN A 169 0.76 5.31 -6.95
CA ASN A 169 0.11 6.47 -7.56
C ASN A 169 1.08 7.61 -7.88
N SER A 170 0.86 8.30 -9.01
CA SER A 170 1.72 9.40 -9.49
C SER A 170 1.60 10.70 -8.69
N LEU A 171 0.63 10.78 -7.78
CA LEU A 171 0.46 11.95 -6.92
C LEU A 171 1.70 12.26 -6.06
N ILE A 172 2.59 11.29 -5.84
CA ILE A 172 3.91 11.48 -5.23
C ILE A 172 4.75 12.56 -5.94
N GLU A 173 4.58 12.76 -7.25
CA GLU A 173 5.31 13.78 -8.02
C GLU A 173 4.99 15.20 -7.54
N ARG A 174 3.81 15.43 -6.94
CA ARG A 174 3.45 16.72 -6.30
C ARG A 174 4.44 17.12 -5.21
N ASP A 175 4.94 16.14 -4.47
CA ASP A 175 5.80 16.36 -3.30
C ASP A 175 7.28 16.20 -3.65
N ALA A 176 7.63 16.20 -4.95
CA ALA A 176 9.00 16.11 -5.43
C ALA A 176 9.90 17.25 -4.92
N ASP A 177 9.33 18.42 -4.59
CA ASP A 177 10.04 19.54 -3.96
C ASP A 177 10.62 19.15 -2.59
N ILE A 178 9.81 18.50 -1.75
CA ILE A 178 10.21 18.03 -0.42
C ILE A 178 11.17 16.84 -0.55
N LEU A 179 10.83 15.88 -1.41
CA LEU A 179 11.60 14.64 -1.57
C LEU A 179 12.99 14.91 -2.16
N SER A 180 13.11 15.82 -3.13
CA SER A 180 14.41 16.18 -3.71
C SER A 180 15.31 16.87 -2.68
N ASP A 181 14.74 17.63 -1.74
CA ASP A 181 15.51 18.28 -0.68
C ASP A 181 16.03 17.26 0.34
N MET A 182 15.16 16.36 0.80
CA MET A 182 15.54 15.25 1.68
C MET A 182 16.57 14.31 1.05
N ALA A 183 16.54 14.14 -0.28
CA ALA A 183 17.47 13.26 -0.99
C ALA A 183 18.91 13.76 -0.98
N LYS A 184 19.15 15.07 -0.90
CA LYS A 184 20.50 15.65 -0.75
C LYS A 184 21.19 15.18 0.54
N ASP A 185 20.38 14.84 1.53
CA ASP A 185 20.83 14.42 2.85
C ASP A 185 20.76 12.91 3.07
N ASP A 186 20.52 12.11 2.03
CA ASP A 186 20.31 10.65 2.13
C ASP A 186 19.17 10.26 3.08
N LEU A 187 18.10 11.08 3.12
CA LEU A 187 16.96 10.88 4.03
C LEU A 187 15.75 10.21 3.36
N VAL A 188 15.75 9.97 2.04
CA VAL A 188 14.57 9.43 1.35
C VAL A 188 14.87 8.31 0.38
N ARG A 189 14.00 7.29 0.37
CA ARG A 189 13.89 6.32 -0.73
C ARG A 189 12.46 6.12 -1.14
N ILE A 190 12.27 5.79 -2.41
CA ILE A 190 10.95 5.55 -2.98
C ILE A 190 10.87 4.11 -3.47
N ALA A 191 9.75 3.46 -3.19
CA ALA A 191 9.40 2.16 -3.70
C ALA A 191 8.10 2.26 -4.51
N VAL A 192 8.16 1.98 -5.81
CA VAL A 192 7.01 2.03 -6.70
C VAL A 192 6.54 0.62 -6.99
N SER A 193 5.28 0.32 -6.66
CA SER A 193 4.70 -1.00 -6.94
C SER A 193 4.22 -1.08 -8.40
N ILE A 194 4.85 -1.94 -9.19
CA ILE A 194 4.47 -2.23 -10.59
C ILE A 194 4.18 -3.71 -10.70
N THR A 195 2.89 -4.05 -10.75
CA THR A 195 2.40 -5.43 -10.77
C THR A 195 2.10 -5.93 -12.18
N SER A 196 1.87 -5.03 -13.14
CA SER A 196 1.61 -5.35 -14.54
C SER A 196 1.95 -4.16 -15.44
N LEU A 197 2.35 -4.43 -16.68
CA LEU A 197 2.42 -3.43 -17.77
C LEU A 197 1.10 -3.34 -18.55
N SER A 198 0.18 -4.28 -18.35
CA SER A 198 -1.13 -4.30 -18.98
C SER A 198 -2.11 -3.35 -18.29
N THR A 199 -2.58 -2.36 -19.05
CA THR A 199 -3.63 -1.45 -18.60
C THR A 199 -4.94 -2.18 -18.32
N LYS A 200 -5.26 -3.25 -19.09
CA LYS A 200 -6.45 -4.09 -18.86
C LYS A 200 -6.39 -4.80 -17.52
N LEU A 201 -5.26 -5.43 -17.19
CA LEU A 201 -5.09 -6.12 -15.91
C LEU A 201 -5.11 -5.12 -14.75
N LYS A 202 -4.48 -3.94 -14.91
CA LYS A 202 -4.55 -2.85 -13.93
C LYS A 202 -6.00 -2.46 -13.62
N TYR A 203 -6.86 -2.30 -14.63
CA TYR A 203 -8.24 -1.87 -14.41
C TYR A 203 -9.06 -2.85 -13.57
N ILE A 204 -8.89 -4.16 -13.78
CA ILE A 204 -9.64 -5.17 -13.03
C ILE A 204 -9.02 -5.46 -11.67
N MET A 205 -7.71 -5.32 -11.51
CA MET A 205 -6.99 -5.73 -10.30
C MET A 205 -6.71 -4.57 -9.33
N GLU A 206 -6.52 -3.35 -9.87
CA GLU A 206 -6.05 -2.15 -9.17
C GLU A 206 -6.73 -0.88 -9.72
N PRO A 207 -8.08 -0.82 -9.71
CA PRO A 207 -8.88 0.05 -10.57
C PRO A 207 -8.49 1.52 -10.50
N ARG A 208 -8.27 2.05 -9.28
CA ARG A 208 -8.05 3.47 -9.00
C ARG A 208 -6.59 3.85 -8.77
N THR A 209 -5.67 2.96 -9.11
CA THR A 209 -4.24 3.27 -9.14
C THR A 209 -3.82 3.91 -10.47
N SER A 210 -2.66 4.56 -10.46
CA SER A 210 -2.02 5.08 -11.68
C SER A 210 -1.76 3.98 -12.71
N SER A 211 -1.79 4.36 -14.00
CA SER A 211 -1.47 3.44 -15.09
C SER A 211 -0.05 2.89 -14.99
N PRO A 212 0.26 1.73 -15.59
CA PRO A 212 1.62 1.21 -15.60
C PRO A 212 2.64 2.19 -16.19
N SER A 213 2.27 2.88 -17.27
CA SER A 213 3.11 3.92 -17.88
C SER A 213 3.37 5.09 -16.94
N ALA A 214 2.37 5.52 -16.16
CA ALA A 214 2.56 6.56 -15.14
C ALA A 214 3.52 6.10 -14.04
N ARG A 215 3.43 4.85 -13.59
CA ARG A 215 4.34 4.32 -12.58
C ARG A 215 5.79 4.24 -13.07
N LEU A 216 6.01 3.88 -14.34
CA LEU A 216 7.34 3.94 -14.94
C LEU A 216 7.85 5.39 -15.07
N ARG A 217 6.97 6.37 -15.34
CA ARG A 217 7.35 7.79 -15.32
C ARG A 217 7.80 8.26 -13.93
N ILE A 218 7.11 7.84 -12.87
CA ILE A 218 7.54 8.11 -11.48
C ILE A 218 8.97 7.62 -11.27
N VAL A 219 9.25 6.37 -11.67
CA VAL A 219 10.59 5.77 -11.53
C VAL A 219 11.64 6.63 -12.24
N LYS A 220 11.37 7.02 -13.49
CA LYS A 220 12.25 7.90 -14.28
C LYS A 220 12.45 9.26 -13.62
N HIS A 221 11.37 9.93 -13.26
CA HIS A 221 11.38 11.27 -12.68
C HIS A 221 12.24 11.35 -11.42
N PHE A 222 12.10 10.37 -10.52
CA PHE A 222 12.86 10.36 -9.27
C PHE A 222 14.29 9.85 -9.44
N SER A 223 14.53 8.92 -10.35
CA SER A 223 15.89 8.46 -10.67
C SER A 223 16.74 9.59 -11.27
N GLU A 224 16.17 10.40 -12.17
CA GLU A 224 16.83 11.59 -12.74
C GLU A 224 17.16 12.67 -11.68
N LYS A 225 16.46 12.65 -10.54
CA LYS A 225 16.71 13.52 -9.39
C LYS A 225 17.68 12.90 -8.37
N ASN A 226 18.34 11.80 -8.72
CA ASN A 226 19.23 11.03 -7.84
C ASN A 226 18.54 10.48 -6.59
N ILE A 227 17.21 10.31 -6.60
CA ILE A 227 16.51 9.65 -5.49
C ILE A 227 16.54 8.14 -5.71
N PRO A 228 17.00 7.33 -4.73
CA PRO A 228 16.99 5.88 -4.87
C PRO A 228 15.57 5.33 -5.05
N VAL A 229 15.29 4.75 -6.21
CA VAL A 229 14.01 4.12 -6.52
C VAL A 229 14.13 2.59 -6.56
N ARG A 230 13.25 1.92 -5.82
CA ARG A 230 12.99 0.48 -5.87
C ARG A 230 11.70 0.19 -6.62
N VAL A 231 11.69 -0.79 -7.50
CA VAL A 231 10.44 -1.33 -8.07
C VAL A 231 10.01 -2.58 -7.32
N MET A 232 8.74 -2.65 -6.97
CA MET A 232 8.16 -3.79 -6.25
C MET A 232 7.12 -4.50 -7.12
N LEU A 233 7.38 -5.77 -7.44
CA LEU A 233 6.38 -6.66 -8.01
C LEU A 233 5.61 -7.34 -6.87
N ALA A 234 4.71 -6.57 -6.25
CA ALA A 234 4.01 -6.97 -5.04
C ALA A 234 2.50 -6.72 -5.19
N PRO A 235 1.70 -7.77 -5.47
CA PRO A 235 2.07 -9.19 -5.51
C PRO A 235 2.49 -9.71 -6.89
N ILE A 236 3.23 -10.83 -6.88
CA ILE A 236 3.26 -11.81 -7.97
C ILE A 236 2.13 -12.83 -7.75
N ILE A 237 1.33 -13.03 -8.78
CA ILE A 237 0.17 -13.91 -8.87
C ILE A 237 0.42 -14.91 -10.01
N PRO A 238 0.54 -16.21 -9.71
CA PRO A 238 0.73 -17.25 -10.72
C PRO A 238 -0.31 -17.20 -11.84
N MET A 239 0.14 -17.33 -13.08
CA MET A 239 -0.67 -17.39 -14.31
C MET A 239 -1.51 -16.13 -14.59
N VAL A 240 -1.30 -15.06 -13.82
CA VAL A 240 -1.99 -13.76 -13.97
C VAL A 240 -0.99 -12.69 -14.35
N ASN A 241 0.00 -12.39 -13.51
CA ASN A 241 1.01 -11.35 -13.79
C ASN A 241 2.46 -11.83 -13.70
N ASP A 242 2.72 -13.06 -13.24
CA ASP A 242 4.07 -13.61 -13.17
C ASP A 242 4.72 -13.70 -14.57
N VAL A 243 3.92 -13.88 -15.62
CA VAL A 243 4.36 -13.90 -17.03
C VAL A 243 4.95 -12.57 -17.50
N GLU A 244 4.68 -11.47 -16.80
CA GLU A 244 5.18 -10.14 -17.14
C GLU A 244 6.45 -9.77 -16.37
N MET A 245 6.91 -10.60 -15.43
CA MET A 245 7.98 -10.29 -14.49
C MET A 245 9.23 -9.73 -15.17
N GLU A 246 9.79 -10.44 -16.15
CA GLU A 246 11.02 -10.04 -16.83
C GLU A 246 10.85 -8.73 -17.61
N ARG A 247 9.67 -8.53 -18.23
CA ARG A 247 9.36 -7.30 -18.96
C ARG A 247 9.22 -6.11 -18.03
N ILE A 248 8.57 -6.29 -16.87
CA ILE A 248 8.47 -5.26 -15.83
C ILE A 248 9.87 -4.87 -15.34
N LEU A 249 10.72 -5.85 -15.03
CA LEU A 249 12.09 -5.60 -14.57
C LEU A 249 12.94 -4.88 -15.63
N GLN A 250 12.82 -5.28 -16.89
CA GLN A 250 13.49 -4.60 -18.00
C GLN A 250 13.03 -3.14 -18.12
N ALA A 251 11.71 -2.89 -18.13
CA ALA A 251 11.15 -1.55 -18.22
C ALA A 251 11.51 -0.68 -17.01
N ALA A 252 11.53 -1.27 -15.80
CA ALA A 252 11.97 -0.60 -14.58
C ALA A 252 13.43 -0.16 -14.66
N CYS A 253 14.33 -1.04 -15.11
CA CYS A 253 15.73 -0.71 -15.33
C CYS A 253 15.90 0.41 -16.37
N GLN A 254 15.19 0.33 -17.50
CA GLN A 254 15.19 1.37 -18.53
C GLN A 254 14.68 2.73 -18.02
N ALA A 255 13.76 2.70 -17.06
CA ALA A 255 13.29 3.90 -16.36
C ALA A 255 14.26 4.38 -15.28
N GLY A 256 15.40 3.72 -15.05
CA GLY A 256 16.41 4.12 -14.07
C GLY A 256 16.24 3.53 -12.67
N ALA A 257 15.38 2.51 -12.49
CA ALA A 257 15.37 1.77 -11.22
C ALA A 257 16.69 1.02 -11.02
N GLN A 258 17.22 1.08 -9.81
CA GLN A 258 18.44 0.36 -9.43
C GLN A 258 18.14 -0.90 -8.60
N TYR A 259 16.99 -0.90 -7.92
CA TYR A 259 16.58 -1.94 -7.00
C TYR A 259 15.26 -2.55 -7.40
N ALA A 260 15.12 -3.85 -7.18
CA ALA A 260 13.87 -4.56 -7.39
C ALA A 260 13.61 -5.54 -6.25
N SER A 261 12.35 -5.77 -5.94
CA SER A 261 11.91 -6.89 -5.10
C SER A 261 10.55 -7.40 -5.58
N TYR A 262 10.19 -8.61 -5.16
CA TYR A 262 8.86 -9.16 -5.38
C TYR A 262 8.33 -9.76 -4.08
N VAL A 263 7.01 -9.90 -4.01
CA VAL A 263 6.31 -10.59 -2.92
C VAL A 263 5.24 -11.46 -3.55
N LEU A 264 5.15 -12.74 -3.18
CA LEU A 264 4.05 -13.57 -3.62
C LEU A 264 2.72 -13.09 -3.03
N ILE A 265 1.63 -13.33 -3.76
CA ILE A 265 0.28 -13.05 -3.26
C ILE A 265 0.05 -13.62 -1.85
N ARG A 266 -0.62 -12.81 -1.03
CA ARG A 266 -1.01 -13.12 0.34
C ARG A 266 -2.53 -13.00 0.42
N LEU A 267 -3.18 -14.04 0.94
CA LEU A 267 -4.64 -14.12 1.04
C LEU A 267 -5.08 -14.32 2.50
N PRO A 268 -4.76 -13.39 3.42
CA PRO A 268 -5.19 -13.51 4.81
C PRO A 268 -6.71 -13.31 4.94
N HIS A 269 -7.33 -14.07 5.85
CA HIS A 269 -8.74 -13.89 6.25
C HIS A 269 -9.69 -13.77 5.05
N GLU A 270 -10.53 -12.72 4.99
CA GLU A 270 -11.56 -12.52 3.97
C GLU A 270 -10.99 -12.28 2.56
N VAL A 271 -9.70 -11.93 2.45
CA VAL A 271 -9.05 -11.66 1.16
C VAL A 271 -9.05 -12.89 0.27
N LYS A 272 -8.97 -14.11 0.84
CA LYS A 272 -8.99 -15.35 0.06
C LYS A 272 -10.32 -15.54 -0.68
N ASP A 273 -11.44 -15.18 -0.05
CA ASP A 273 -12.77 -15.39 -0.60
C ASP A 273 -13.09 -14.31 -1.63
N LEU A 274 -12.78 -13.04 -1.32
CA LEU A 274 -12.83 -11.93 -2.28
C LEU A 274 -11.97 -12.19 -3.53
N PHE A 275 -10.77 -12.76 -3.35
CA PHE A 275 -9.89 -13.06 -4.48
C PHE A 275 -10.40 -14.24 -5.34
N LYS A 276 -11.01 -15.26 -4.73
CA LYS A 276 -11.67 -16.35 -5.48
C LYS A 276 -12.85 -15.84 -6.30
N GLU A 277 -13.68 -14.99 -5.73
CA GLU A 277 -14.80 -14.34 -6.44
C GLU A 277 -14.29 -13.53 -7.65
N TRP A 278 -13.23 -12.76 -7.44
CA TRP A 278 -12.58 -12.01 -8.51
C TRP A 278 -11.98 -12.90 -9.61
N LEU A 279 -11.37 -14.03 -9.24
CA LEU A 279 -10.89 -15.01 -10.22
C LEU A 279 -12.03 -15.66 -11.00
N ALA A 280 -13.13 -16.02 -10.34
CA ALA A 280 -14.31 -16.59 -11.00
C ALA A 280 -14.90 -15.61 -12.03
N THR A 281 -14.86 -14.31 -11.74
CA THR A 281 -15.40 -13.28 -12.62
C THR A 281 -14.46 -12.94 -13.79
N HIS A 282 -13.17 -12.74 -13.52
CA HIS A 282 -12.24 -12.23 -14.54
C HIS A 282 -11.39 -13.31 -15.21
N PHE A 283 -11.22 -14.47 -14.58
CA PHE A 283 -10.42 -15.59 -15.07
C PHE A 283 -11.12 -16.95 -14.87
N PRO A 284 -12.41 -17.12 -15.23
CA PRO A 284 -13.21 -18.31 -14.88
C PRO A 284 -12.55 -19.62 -15.33
N GLN A 285 -11.98 -19.65 -16.53
CA GLN A 285 -11.36 -20.85 -17.11
C GLN A 285 -10.05 -21.28 -16.42
N ARG A 286 -9.43 -20.39 -15.63
CA ARG A 286 -8.12 -20.65 -14.97
C ARG A 286 -8.17 -20.45 -13.45
N ALA A 287 -9.32 -20.08 -12.88
CA ALA A 287 -9.47 -19.76 -11.47
C ALA A 287 -8.96 -20.89 -10.55
N GLU A 288 -9.45 -22.11 -10.75
CA GLU A 288 -9.02 -23.27 -9.95
C GLU A 288 -7.55 -23.64 -10.15
N HIS A 289 -7.03 -23.47 -11.36
CA HIS A 289 -5.61 -23.71 -11.64
C HIS A 289 -4.72 -22.71 -10.88
N ILE A 290 -5.09 -21.42 -10.89
CA ILE A 290 -4.39 -20.36 -10.15
C ILE A 290 -4.42 -20.66 -8.65
N MET A 291 -5.60 -21.00 -8.09
CA MET A 291 -5.72 -21.35 -6.68
C MET A 291 -4.96 -22.62 -6.31
N SER A 292 -4.89 -23.61 -7.21
CA SER A 292 -4.08 -24.81 -7.03
C SER A 292 -2.58 -24.47 -6.91
N LEU A 293 -2.06 -23.60 -7.78
CA LEU A 293 -0.67 -23.14 -7.70
C LEU A 293 -0.40 -22.35 -6.41
N ILE A 294 -1.34 -21.49 -5.98
CA ILE A 294 -1.24 -20.78 -4.71
C ILE A 294 -1.15 -21.79 -3.55
N ARG A 295 -2.01 -22.81 -3.52
CA ARG A 295 -1.98 -23.87 -2.50
C ARG A 295 -0.67 -24.65 -2.48
N GLN A 296 -0.15 -25.02 -3.67
CA GLN A 296 1.14 -25.70 -3.78
C GLN A 296 2.28 -24.87 -3.21
N MET A 297 2.27 -23.54 -3.40
CA MET A 297 3.28 -22.65 -2.85
C MET A 297 3.17 -22.38 -1.33
N ARG A 298 2.19 -23.02 -0.67
CA ARG A 298 1.79 -22.75 0.73
C ARG A 298 1.52 -24.05 1.49
N GLY A 299 2.11 -25.17 1.08
CA GLY A 299 1.94 -26.46 1.76
C GLY A 299 0.49 -26.96 1.78
N GLY A 300 -0.28 -26.66 0.74
CA GLY A 300 -1.70 -27.04 0.60
C GLY A 300 -2.71 -26.01 1.10
N LYS A 301 -2.27 -24.96 1.81
CA LYS A 301 -3.14 -23.91 2.36
C LYS A 301 -3.36 -22.77 1.36
N GLU A 302 -4.44 -22.02 1.47
CA GLU A 302 -4.62 -20.79 0.66
C GLU A 302 -3.71 -19.65 1.14
N TYR A 303 -3.32 -19.65 2.42
CA TYR A 303 -2.38 -18.71 3.02
C TYR A 303 -1.64 -19.33 4.20
N ASP A 304 -0.34 -19.02 4.30
CA ASP A 304 0.50 -19.36 5.45
C ASP A 304 1.03 -18.06 6.06
N SER A 305 0.72 -17.82 7.33
CA SER A 305 1.13 -16.63 8.08
C SER A 305 2.53 -16.73 8.68
N THR A 306 3.18 -17.89 8.59
CA THR A 306 4.51 -18.15 9.15
C THR A 306 5.54 -17.18 8.58
N PHE A 307 6.35 -16.57 9.46
CA PHE A 307 7.45 -15.71 9.06
C PHE A 307 8.46 -16.48 8.19
N GLY A 308 9.10 -15.78 7.27
CA GLY A 308 9.97 -16.32 6.22
C GLY A 308 9.20 -16.94 5.05
N LYS A 309 8.05 -17.56 5.31
CA LYS A 309 7.24 -18.25 4.29
C LYS A 309 6.21 -17.34 3.62
N ARG A 310 5.48 -16.53 4.39
CA ARG A 310 4.29 -15.79 3.92
C ARG A 310 4.53 -14.89 2.70
N MET A 311 5.75 -14.36 2.52
CA MET A 311 6.10 -13.50 1.37
C MET A 311 6.78 -14.25 0.21
N ARG A 312 7.47 -15.36 0.48
CA ARG A 312 8.31 -16.08 -0.49
C ARG A 312 7.63 -17.32 -1.09
N GLY A 313 6.83 -18.02 -0.29
CA GLY A 313 6.29 -19.33 -0.66
C GLY A 313 7.32 -20.45 -0.53
N GLU A 314 6.88 -21.67 -0.86
CA GLU A 314 7.71 -22.88 -0.90
C GLU A 314 7.36 -23.73 -2.13
N GLY A 315 8.13 -24.79 -2.41
CA GLY A 315 7.88 -25.70 -3.53
C GLY A 315 8.35 -25.20 -4.89
N GLU A 316 8.19 -26.05 -5.92
CA GLU A 316 8.84 -25.88 -7.22
C GLU A 316 8.42 -24.62 -7.97
N PHE A 317 7.15 -24.23 -7.89
CA PHE A 317 6.68 -23.03 -8.57
C PHE A 317 7.22 -21.74 -7.93
N ALA A 318 7.33 -21.71 -6.59
CA ALA A 318 7.97 -20.58 -5.89
C ALA A 318 9.47 -20.51 -6.23
N ASN A 319 10.16 -21.66 -6.25
CA ASN A 319 11.56 -21.76 -6.66
C ASN A 319 11.77 -21.28 -8.10
N LEU A 320 10.84 -21.58 -9.01
CA LEU A 320 10.87 -21.11 -10.39
C LEU A 320 10.74 -19.58 -10.47
N ILE A 321 9.76 -19.00 -9.77
CA ILE A 321 9.56 -17.54 -9.68
C ILE A 321 10.83 -16.86 -9.14
N GLU A 322 11.40 -17.39 -8.05
CA GLU A 322 12.62 -16.85 -7.45
C GLU A 322 13.80 -16.90 -8.42
N LYS A 323 14.03 -18.04 -9.08
CA LYS A 323 15.10 -18.21 -10.07
C LYS A 323 14.93 -17.25 -11.24
N ARG A 324 13.71 -17.13 -11.78
CA ARG A 324 13.37 -16.17 -12.84
C ARG A 324 13.67 -14.74 -12.42
N PHE A 325 13.21 -14.32 -11.25
CA PHE A 325 13.45 -12.99 -10.70
C PHE A 325 14.95 -12.70 -10.55
N ARG A 326 15.71 -13.63 -9.96
CA ARG A 326 17.15 -13.47 -9.73
C ARG A 326 17.93 -13.37 -11.04
N LEU A 327 17.63 -14.23 -12.01
CA LEU A 327 18.26 -14.22 -13.33
C LEU A 327 17.94 -12.93 -14.10
N ALA A 328 16.69 -12.46 -14.02
CA ALA A 328 16.27 -11.21 -14.62
C ALA A 328 16.97 -10.00 -13.98
N CYS A 329 17.07 -9.97 -12.65
CA CYS A 329 17.82 -8.91 -11.96
C CYS A 329 19.28 -8.87 -12.40
N LYS A 330 19.94 -10.04 -12.48
CA LYS A 330 21.32 -10.14 -12.99
C LYS A 330 21.43 -9.66 -14.44
N ARG A 331 20.48 -10.07 -15.30
CA ARG A 331 20.45 -9.70 -16.73
C ARG A 331 20.26 -8.19 -16.94
N PHE A 332 19.43 -7.56 -16.12
CA PHE A 332 19.08 -6.13 -16.23
C PHE A 332 19.84 -5.25 -15.23
N ASN A 333 20.93 -5.75 -14.64
CA ASN A 333 21.77 -4.98 -13.72
C ASN A 333 21.02 -4.36 -12.52
N LEU A 334 19.93 -4.99 -12.07
CA LEU A 334 19.19 -4.60 -10.88
C LEU A 334 19.77 -5.31 -9.66
N ASN A 335 19.74 -4.64 -8.50
CA ASN A 335 20.26 -5.15 -7.22
C ASN A 335 21.77 -5.49 -7.24
N ILE A 336 22.57 -4.88 -8.13
CA ILE A 336 24.04 -5.05 -8.13
C ILE A 336 24.65 -4.44 -6.86
N LYS A 337 24.23 -3.23 -6.52
CA LYS A 337 24.66 -2.53 -5.30
C LYS A 337 23.64 -2.78 -4.19
N LEU A 338 24.09 -2.68 -2.94
CA LEU A 338 23.19 -2.59 -1.80
C LEU A 338 22.42 -1.26 -1.84
N SER A 339 21.26 -1.22 -1.20
CA SER A 339 20.34 -0.07 -1.24
C SER A 339 20.61 0.90 -0.09
N PRO A 340 20.87 2.22 -0.37
CA PRO A 340 21.30 3.24 0.61
C PRO A 340 22.25 2.70 1.68
N GLU A 341 22.56 3.31 2.81
CA GLU A 341 21.69 3.37 3.98
C GLU A 341 20.91 4.70 4.05
N LEU A 342 19.98 4.86 4.98
CA LEU A 342 19.29 6.15 5.18
C LEU A 342 19.95 6.79 6.39
N ASP A 343 20.31 8.06 6.30
CA ASP A 343 21.04 8.75 7.36
C ASP A 343 20.13 9.03 8.57
N VAL A 344 20.33 8.29 9.64
CA VAL A 344 19.60 8.49 10.91
C VAL A 344 20.32 9.48 11.84
N GLN A 345 21.59 9.81 11.58
CA GLN A 345 22.43 10.64 12.44
C GLN A 345 22.10 12.13 12.30
N LYS A 346 21.60 12.55 11.13
CA LYS A 346 21.12 13.93 10.90
C LYS A 346 19.83 14.27 11.65
N PHE A 347 19.14 13.29 12.21
CA PHE A 347 17.91 13.53 12.96
C PHE A 347 18.13 14.52 14.10
N LYS A 348 17.25 15.50 14.17
CA LYS A 348 17.23 16.49 15.25
C LYS A 348 15.85 16.61 15.87
N LYS A 349 15.82 16.74 17.18
CA LYS A 349 14.63 17.20 17.89
C LYS A 349 14.54 18.70 17.72
N ILE A 350 13.34 19.19 17.47
CA ILE A 350 13.06 20.61 17.33
C ILE A 350 12.38 20.99 18.62
N ALA A 351 13.13 21.68 19.47
CA ALA A 351 12.53 22.29 20.65
C ALA A 351 11.36 23.14 20.17
N LYS A 352 10.20 23.03 20.84
CA LYS A 352 9.22 24.11 20.73
C LYS A 352 9.96 25.35 21.21
N ASP A 353 10.24 26.30 20.32
CA ASP A 353 10.56 27.65 20.73
C ASP A 353 9.53 28.06 21.79
N ALA A 354 10.03 28.31 23.01
CA ALA A 354 9.68 29.34 23.97
C ALA A 354 8.27 30.02 23.94
N ALA A 355 7.21 29.35 23.49
CA ALA A 355 5.84 29.91 23.45
C ALA A 355 5.09 29.72 24.78
N HIS A 356 5.73 29.07 25.75
CA HIS A 356 5.37 29.18 27.15
C HIS A 356 6.63 29.58 27.93
N LYS A 357 7.06 30.84 27.77
CA LYS A 357 7.55 31.54 28.96
C LYS A 357 6.41 31.42 29.97
N GLN A 358 6.55 30.50 30.91
CA GLN A 358 5.80 30.55 32.14
C GLN A 358 6.01 31.97 32.66
N LEU A 359 4.98 32.81 32.64
CA LEU A 359 5.00 34.09 33.33
C LEU A 359 5.31 33.73 34.78
N SER A 360 6.54 33.99 35.21
CA SER A 360 6.90 34.03 36.62
C SER A 360 5.95 35.03 37.25
N LEU A 361 5.16 34.59 38.21
CA LEU A 361 4.20 35.43 38.93
C LEU A 361 4.89 36.42 39.91
N TRP A 362 6.21 36.61 39.79
CA TRP A 362 7.08 37.13 40.85
C TRP A 362 8.25 37.99 40.36
N ASP A 363 8.17 38.61 39.18
CA ASP A 363 9.15 39.64 38.80
C ASP A 363 8.53 41.02 39.02
N ASP A 364 8.34 41.37 40.29
CA ASP A 364 8.18 42.73 40.81
C ASP A 364 8.59 42.76 42.29
N GLU A 365 9.89 42.82 42.56
CA GLU A 365 10.44 43.32 43.83
C GLU A 365 11.74 44.10 43.56
N PHE A 366 11.61 45.42 43.45
CA PHE A 366 12.26 46.48 44.27
C PHE A 366 12.36 47.82 43.52
#